data_AF-A0A7K0KEF9-F1
#
_entry.id   AF-A0A7K0KEF9-F1
#
_cell.length_a   1.000
_cell.length_b   1.000
_cell.length_c   1.000
_cell.angle_alpha   90.00
_cell.angle_beta   90.00
_cell.angle_gamma   90.00
#
_symmetry.space_group_name_H-M   'P 1'
#
loop_
_entity.id
_entity.type
_entity.pdbx_description
1 polymer ?
#
loop_
_entity_poly.entity_id
_entity_poly.type
_entity_poly.pdbx_seq_one_letter_code
_entity_poly.pdbx_strand_id
1 'polypeptide(L)'
;MNAAAKNLKKRDVKPMRQKGDDFISVLQSIITVIDDRQWLVDKFGDEGIYQDVAGLCKIATTSEIAEKNYSLTPGAYVGVAAQEDDGVDFHERMTEIHAELNKLNAEANKLMEEINKNWEKISG
;
A
#
# COMPACT_ATOMS: atom_id res chain seq x y z
N MET A 1 32.69 -31.13 1.88
CA MET A 1 32.61 -29.66 2.05
C MET A 1 33.93 -29.16 2.61
N ASN A 2 34.67 -28.35 1.84
CA ASN A 2 36.06 -27.99 2.16
C ASN A 2 36.19 -26.97 3.30
N ALA A 3 37.28 -27.09 4.07
CA ALA A 3 37.63 -26.31 5.26
C ALA A 3 37.73 -24.79 5.05
N ALA A 4 37.68 -24.30 3.81
CA ALA A 4 37.65 -22.88 3.46
C ALA A 4 36.35 -22.16 3.92
N ALA A 5 35.27 -22.90 4.18
CA ALA A 5 33.98 -22.31 4.56
C ALA A 5 33.90 -21.78 6.01
N LYS A 6 34.90 -22.06 6.87
CA LYS A 6 34.80 -21.82 8.33
C LYS A 6 35.40 -20.52 8.86
N ASN A 7 35.94 -19.61 8.04
CA ASN A 7 36.63 -18.41 8.56
C ASN A 7 36.48 -17.12 7.73
N LEU A 8 35.27 -16.82 7.22
CA LEU A 8 34.98 -15.48 6.70
C LEU A 8 34.63 -14.55 7.88
N LYS A 9 35.46 -13.55 8.16
CA LYS A 9 35.18 -12.56 9.22
C LYS A 9 33.95 -11.74 8.79
N LYS A 10 33.06 -11.38 9.73
CA LYS A 10 31.86 -10.57 9.47
C LYS A 10 32.15 -9.30 8.63
N ARG A 11 33.34 -8.70 8.82
CA ARG A 11 33.85 -7.56 8.06
C ARG A 11 33.91 -7.82 6.54
N ASP A 12 34.27 -9.02 6.14
CA ASP A 12 34.51 -9.37 4.74
C ASP A 12 33.20 -9.82 4.06
N VAL A 13 32.19 -10.25 4.84
CA VAL A 13 30.85 -10.64 4.37
C VAL A 13 29.93 -9.44 4.13
N LYS A 14 30.02 -8.38 4.95
CA LYS A 14 29.20 -7.16 4.81
C LYS A 14 29.28 -6.51 3.42
N PRO A 15 30.46 -6.25 2.83
CA PRO A 15 30.54 -5.64 1.50
C PRO A 15 30.03 -6.56 0.39
N MET A 16 30.10 -7.89 0.55
CA MET A 16 29.52 -8.83 -0.40
C MET A 16 28.00 -8.78 -0.37
N ARG A 17 27.40 -8.68 0.82
CA ARG A 17 25.96 -8.46 0.99
C ARG A 17 25.52 -7.13 0.39
N GLN A 18 26.25 -6.05 0.69
CA GLN A 18 25.95 -4.74 0.13
C GLN A 18 25.92 -4.76 -1.40
N LYS A 19 26.92 -5.37 -2.04
CA LYS A 19 26.92 -5.51 -3.51
C LYS A 19 25.74 -6.33 -4.03
N GLY A 20 25.31 -7.34 -3.28
CA GLY A 20 24.11 -8.12 -3.58
C GLY A 20 22.85 -7.27 -3.47
N ASP A 21 22.72 -6.47 -2.40
CA ASP A 21 21.61 -5.55 -2.18
C ASP A 21 21.56 -4.46 -3.27
N ASP A 22 22.73 -3.94 -3.67
CA ASP A 22 22.85 -2.97 -4.77
C ASP A 22 22.37 -3.59 -6.09
N PHE A 23 22.73 -4.85 -6.37
CA PHE A 23 22.27 -5.56 -7.55
C PHE A 23 20.75 -5.86 -7.51
N ILE A 24 20.23 -6.25 -6.35
CA ILE A 24 18.79 -6.44 -6.14
C ILE A 24 18.04 -5.13 -6.41
N SER A 25 18.55 -4.00 -5.93
CA SER A 25 17.96 -2.67 -6.16
C SER A 25 17.88 -2.33 -7.66
N VAL A 26 18.90 -2.68 -8.44
CA VAL A 26 18.87 -2.53 -9.91
C VAL A 26 17.78 -3.40 -10.53
N LEU A 27 17.68 -4.67 -10.13
CA LEU A 27 16.63 -5.56 -10.64
C LEU A 27 15.23 -5.07 -10.27
N GLN A 28 15.03 -4.58 -9.05
CA GLN A 28 13.75 -4.00 -8.61
C GLN A 28 13.38 -2.79 -9.46
N SER A 29 14.34 -1.93 -9.79
CA SER A 29 14.10 -0.77 -10.66
C SER A 29 13.67 -1.20 -12.06
N ILE A 30 14.25 -2.28 -12.61
CA ILE A 30 13.83 -2.84 -13.91
C ILE A 30 12.41 -3.40 -13.83
N ILE A 31 12.08 -4.13 -12.76
CA ILE A 31 10.74 -4.68 -12.54
C ILE A 31 9.71 -3.54 -12.49
N THR A 32 9.98 -2.46 -11.76
CA THR A 32 9.08 -1.30 -11.71
C THR A 32 8.79 -0.74 -13.10
N VAL A 33 9.80 -0.60 -13.96
CA VAL A 33 9.59 -0.11 -15.34
C VAL A 33 8.74 -1.07 -16.17
N ILE A 34 8.90 -2.38 -15.97
CA ILE A 34 8.09 -3.40 -16.65
C ILE A 34 6.65 -3.34 -16.17
N ASP A 35 6.43 -3.23 -14.86
CA ASP A 35 5.10 -3.14 -14.24
C ASP A 35 4.37 -1.86 -14.68
N ASP A 36 5.06 -0.72 -14.68
CA ASP A 36 4.54 0.56 -15.15
C ASP A 36 4.14 0.48 -16.63
N ARG A 37 4.97 -0.17 -17.47
CA ARG A 37 4.64 -0.40 -18.88
C ARG A 37 3.40 -1.29 -19.00
N GLN A 38 3.35 -2.40 -18.26
CA GLN A 38 2.22 -3.31 -18.32
C GLN A 38 0.93 -2.58 -17.93
N TRP A 39 0.98 -1.78 -16.86
CA TRP A 39 -0.15 -0.96 -16.43
C TRP A 39 -0.62 0.02 -17.52
N LEU A 40 0.30 0.68 -18.21
CA LEU A 40 -0.06 1.57 -19.34
C LEU A 40 -0.68 0.80 -20.51
N VAL A 41 -0.13 -0.35 -20.87
CA VAL A 41 -0.64 -1.19 -21.97
C VAL A 41 -2.03 -1.74 -21.64
N ASP A 42 -2.26 -2.17 -20.40
CA ASP A 42 -3.57 -2.66 -19.95
C ASP A 42 -4.67 -1.58 -20.06
N LYS A 43 -4.29 -0.30 -19.88
CA LYS A 43 -5.23 0.83 -19.94
C LYS A 43 -5.34 1.51 -21.30
N PHE A 44 -4.31 1.47 -22.14
CA PHE A 44 -4.24 2.26 -23.40
C PHE A 44 -3.83 1.45 -24.64
N GLY A 45 -3.66 0.14 -24.49
CA GLY A 45 -3.18 -0.75 -25.55
C GLY A 45 -1.70 -0.55 -25.89
N ASP A 46 -1.16 -1.40 -26.77
CA ASP A 46 0.25 -1.36 -27.16
C ASP A 46 0.67 -0.05 -27.86
N GLU A 47 -0.26 0.59 -28.57
CA GLU A 47 -0.04 1.85 -29.27
C GLU A 47 -0.23 3.09 -28.36
N GLY A 48 -0.69 2.90 -27.12
CA GLY A 48 -0.91 4.00 -26.17
C GLY A 48 -2.02 4.96 -26.59
N ILE A 49 -3.06 4.45 -27.25
CA ILE A 49 -4.18 5.27 -27.72
C ILE A 49 -5.04 5.68 -26.52
N TYR A 50 -5.34 6.98 -26.45
CA TYR A 50 -6.18 7.52 -25.41
C TYR A 50 -7.57 6.88 -25.41
N GLN A 51 -8.06 6.54 -24.22
CA GLN A 51 -9.45 6.21 -23.94
C GLN A 51 -9.83 6.71 -22.55
N ASP A 52 -11.12 6.94 -22.33
CA ASP A 52 -11.62 7.22 -21.00
C ASP A 52 -11.47 5.96 -20.13
N VAL A 53 -10.85 6.10 -18.96
CA VAL A 53 -10.63 5.01 -18.02
C VAL A 53 -11.27 5.38 -16.69
N ALA A 54 -12.23 4.56 -16.25
CA ALA A 54 -12.96 4.78 -15.00
C ALA A 54 -12.01 4.87 -13.80
N GLY A 55 -12.16 5.90 -12.99
CA GLY A 55 -11.29 6.21 -11.85
C GLY A 55 -9.94 6.83 -12.21
N LEU A 56 -9.61 7.03 -13.49
CA LEU A 56 -8.30 7.51 -13.93
C LEU A 56 -8.39 8.78 -14.79
N CYS A 57 -9.06 8.73 -15.94
CA CYS A 57 -9.09 9.86 -16.87
C CYS A 57 -10.36 9.87 -17.72
N LYS A 58 -10.80 11.08 -18.11
CA LYS A 58 -11.92 11.30 -19.03
C LYS A 58 -11.76 12.63 -19.76
N ILE A 59 -12.11 12.69 -21.04
CA ILE A 59 -12.33 13.96 -21.75
C ILE A 59 -13.73 14.48 -21.42
N ALA A 60 -13.81 15.59 -20.69
CA ALA A 60 -15.07 16.25 -20.36
C ALA A 60 -15.36 17.42 -21.32
N THR A 61 -16.61 17.51 -21.77
CA THR A 61 -17.11 18.64 -22.58
C THR A 61 -17.36 19.87 -21.70
N THR A 62 -17.39 21.06 -22.32
CA THR A 62 -17.74 22.31 -21.61
C THR A 62 -19.15 22.29 -21.02
N SER A 63 -20.08 21.58 -21.67
CA SER A 63 -21.44 21.36 -21.16
C SER A 63 -21.42 20.53 -19.87
N GLU A 64 -20.71 19.40 -19.83
CA GLU A 64 -20.56 18.59 -18.60
C GLU A 64 -19.91 19.40 -17.48
N ILE A 65 -18.91 20.22 -17.80
CA ILE A 65 -18.25 21.10 -16.82
C ILE A 65 -19.25 22.11 -16.25
N ALA A 66 -20.08 22.73 -17.10
CA ALA A 66 -21.10 23.67 -16.65
C ALA A 66 -22.16 23.00 -15.75
N GLU A 67 -22.58 21.77 -16.07
CA GLU A 67 -23.50 20.96 -15.23
C GLU A 67 -22.92 20.67 -13.84
N LYS A 68 -21.59 20.55 -13.72
CA LYS A 68 -20.87 20.37 -12.46
C LYS A 68 -20.48 21.70 -11.80
N ASN A 69 -21.16 22.80 -12.13
CA ASN A 69 -20.89 24.15 -11.62
C ASN A 69 -19.44 24.61 -11.83
N TYR A 70 -18.84 24.23 -12.97
CA TYR A 70 -17.44 24.52 -13.31
C TYR A 70 -16.41 23.96 -12.32
N SER A 71 -16.79 22.98 -11.48
CA SER A 71 -15.85 22.26 -10.63
C SER A 71 -14.91 21.41 -11.48
N LEU A 72 -13.59 21.55 -11.31
CA LEU A 72 -12.59 20.78 -12.06
C LEU A 72 -12.01 19.61 -11.25
N THR A 73 -12.68 19.21 -10.17
CA THR A 73 -12.26 18.05 -9.38
C THR A 73 -12.40 16.77 -10.22
N PRO A 74 -11.31 16.02 -10.50
CA PRO A 74 -11.35 14.87 -11.42
C PRO A 74 -12.42 13.82 -11.06
N GLY A 75 -12.63 13.56 -9.76
CA GLY A 75 -13.63 12.61 -9.27
C GLY A 75 -15.08 12.90 -9.70
N ALA A 76 -15.40 14.15 -10.08
CA ALA A 76 -16.72 14.50 -10.61
C ALA A 76 -16.96 13.98 -12.04
N TYR A 77 -15.91 13.52 -12.72
CA TYR A 77 -15.91 13.16 -14.15
C TYR A 77 -15.48 11.71 -14.40
N VAL A 78 -14.48 11.20 -13.68
CA VAL A 78 -13.85 9.91 -14.00
C VAL A 78 -14.60 8.69 -13.43
N GLY A 79 -15.59 8.88 -12.55
CA GLY A 79 -16.27 7.78 -11.89
C GLY A 79 -15.34 6.98 -10.95
N VAL A 80 -15.68 5.72 -10.69
CA VAL A 80 -14.89 4.81 -9.85
C VAL A 80 -14.44 3.63 -10.71
N ALA A 81 -13.18 3.21 -10.57
CA ALA A 81 -12.71 1.99 -11.22
C ALA A 81 -13.61 0.82 -10.83
N ALA A 82 -13.88 -0.11 -11.76
CA ALA A 82 -14.56 -1.34 -11.41
C ALA A 82 -13.73 -2.03 -10.31
N GLN A 83 -14.35 -2.22 -9.15
CA GLN A 83 -13.72 -2.94 -8.06
C GLN A 83 -13.66 -4.40 -8.48
N GLU A 84 -12.45 -4.95 -8.63
CA GLU A 84 -12.32 -6.41 -8.62
C GLU A 84 -12.83 -6.87 -7.26
N ASP A 85 -13.81 -7.77 -7.28
CA ASP A 85 -14.30 -8.43 -6.07
C ASP A 85 -13.11 -9.15 -5.44
N ASP A 86 -12.61 -8.59 -4.34
CA ASP A 86 -11.50 -9.17 -3.57
C ASP A 86 -11.94 -10.44 -2.83
N GLY A 87 -13.21 -10.84 -2.99
CA GLY A 87 -13.84 -11.98 -2.34
C GLY A 87 -14.11 -11.73 -0.87
N VAL A 88 -13.91 -10.50 -0.39
CA VAL A 88 -14.07 -10.12 1.01
C VAL A 88 -15.46 -9.51 1.20
N ASP A 89 -16.36 -10.24 1.85
CA ASP A 89 -17.65 -9.69 2.22
C ASP A 89 -17.44 -8.51 3.18
N PHE A 90 -17.92 -7.32 2.78
CA PHE A 90 -17.76 -6.09 3.55
C PHE A 90 -18.28 -6.23 4.98
N HIS A 91 -19.41 -6.93 5.17
CA HIS A 91 -20.00 -7.09 6.49
C HIS A 91 -19.15 -8.04 7.35
N GLU A 92 -18.68 -9.15 6.80
CA GLU A 92 -17.76 -10.06 7.48
C GLU A 92 -16.48 -9.33 7.92
N ARG A 93 -15.81 -8.64 7.00
CA ARG A 93 -14.56 -7.93 7.31
C ARG A 93 -14.75 -6.82 8.33
N MET A 94 -15.83 -6.05 8.21
CA MET A 94 -16.11 -4.98 9.17
C MET A 94 -16.46 -5.55 10.55
N THR A 95 -17.12 -6.71 10.61
CA THR A 95 -17.39 -7.43 11.87
C THR A 95 -16.11 -7.90 12.54
N GLU A 96 -15.18 -8.48 11.78
CA GLU A 96 -13.86 -8.87 12.28
C GLU A 96 -13.08 -7.69 12.86
N ILE A 97 -12.97 -6.60 12.08
CA ILE A 97 -12.26 -5.38 12.50
C ILE A 97 -12.89 -4.80 13.76
N HIS A 98 -14.22 -4.79 13.85
CA HIS A 98 -14.91 -4.27 15.03
C HIS A 98 -14.67 -5.15 16.28
N ALA A 99 -14.66 -6.47 16.12
CA ALA A 99 -14.34 -7.39 17.21
C ALA A 99 -12.88 -7.21 17.69
N GLU A 100 -11.94 -7.08 16.76
CA GLU A 100 -10.53 -6.82 17.07
C GLU A 100 -10.35 -5.48 17.80
N LEU A 101 -10.99 -4.41 17.31
CA LEU A 101 -10.96 -3.10 17.93
C LEU A 101 -11.50 -3.14 19.38
N ASN A 102 -12.60 -3.85 19.61
CA ASN A 102 -13.16 -4.00 20.96
C ASN A 102 -12.21 -4.75 21.91
N LYS A 103 -11.54 -5.79 21.42
CA LYS A 103 -10.52 -6.50 22.20
C LYS A 103 -9.36 -5.59 22.57
N LEU A 104 -8.81 -4.86 21.59
CA LEU A 104 -7.72 -3.92 21.82
C LEU A 104 -8.09 -2.82 22.82
N ASN A 105 -9.32 -2.29 22.75
CA ASN A 105 -9.81 -1.31 23.72
C ASN A 105 -9.91 -1.90 25.14
N ALA A 106 -10.36 -3.14 25.29
CA ALA A 106 -10.41 -3.81 26.58
C ALA A 106 -9.01 -4.02 27.18
N GLU A 107 -8.04 -4.43 26.36
CA GLU A 107 -6.64 -4.56 26.75
C GLU A 107 -6.03 -3.21 27.16
N ALA A 108 -6.28 -2.16 26.38
CA ALA A 108 -5.82 -0.80 26.68
C ALA A 108 -6.37 -0.29 28.02
N ASN A 109 -7.67 -0.48 28.28
CA ASN A 109 -8.29 -0.10 29.55
C ASN A 109 -7.67 -0.82 30.74
N LYS A 110 -7.44 -2.14 30.62
CA LYS A 110 -6.78 -2.92 31.67
C LYS A 110 -5.37 -2.40 31.95
N LEU A 111 -4.60 -2.12 30.92
CA LEU A 111 -3.26 -1.56 31.07
C LEU A 111 -3.29 -0.18 31.75
N MET A 112 -4.28 0.66 31.41
CA MET A 112 -4.48 1.96 32.04
C MET A 112 -4.78 1.83 33.54
N GLU A 113 -5.62 0.86 33.93
CA GLU A 113 -5.87 0.57 35.35
C GLU A 113 -4.61 0.13 36.09
N GLU A 114 -3.78 -0.73 35.48
CA GLU A 114 -2.52 -1.17 36.08
C GLU A 114 -1.53 -0.02 36.24
N ILE A 115 -1.43 0.87 35.24
CA ILE A 115 -0.61 2.09 35.31
C ILE A 115 -1.07 2.97 36.47
N ASN A 116 -2.37 3.22 36.60
CA ASN A 116 -2.91 4.05 37.68
C ASN A 116 -2.66 3.44 39.06
N LYS A 117 -2.88 2.13 39.23
CA LYS A 117 -2.57 1.41 40.48
C LYS A 117 -1.09 1.50 40.85
N ASN A 118 -0.20 1.43 39.86
CA ASN A 118 1.23 1.55 40.11
C ASN A 118 1.62 2.98 40.46
N TRP A 119 1.00 3.98 39.82
CA TRP A 119 1.21 5.38 40.15
C TRP A 119 0.80 5.69 41.59
N GLU A 120 -0.39 5.28 42.01
CA GLU A 120 -0.90 5.49 43.38
C GLU A 120 0.06 4.94 44.45
N LYS A 121 0.65 3.76 44.21
CA LYS A 121 1.64 3.14 45.12
C LYS A 121 2.96 3.91 45.24
N ILE A 122 3.32 4.69 44.22
CA ILE A 122 4.58 5.46 44.19
C ILE A 122 4.35 6.90 44.65
N SER A 123 3.15 7.45 44.44
CA SER A 123 2.80 8.81 44.82
C SER A 123 2.28 8.98 46.25
N GLY A 124 1.91 7.89 46.92
CA GLY A 124 1.50 7.85 48.33
C GLY A 124 2.64 7.41 49.24
#